data_AF-D4CQ01-F1
#
_entry.id   AF-D4CQ01-F1
#
_cell.length_a   1.000
_cell.length_b   1.000
_cell.length_c   1.000
_cell.angle_alpha   90.00
_cell.angle_beta   90.00
_cell.angle_gamma   90.00
#
_symmetry.space_group_name_H-M   'P 1'
#
loop_
_entity.id
_entity.type
_entity.pdbx_description
1 polymer ?
#
loop_
_entity_poly.entity_id
_entity_poly.type
_entity_poly.pdbx_seq_one_letter_code
_entity_poly.pdbx_strand_id
1 'polypeptide(L)'
;GCSQQRLCTLEKRFYDGAKAQMEYRDVLSEARQGIALSDEEQKRLDDIISPLLLKGQSLHHICLNHKAELMVSERTLYTYMDANLFSARNIDMPRKVRMHPRRKRPNTVMK
;
A
#
# COMPACT_ATOMS: atom_id res chain seq x y z
N GLY A 1 38.29 31.67 0.52
CA GLY A 1 38.29 30.96 -0.77
C GLY A 1 39.71 30.95 -1.33
N CYS A 2 40.10 29.89 -2.05
CA CYS A 2 41.43 29.82 -2.68
C CYS A 2 41.49 30.79 -3.88
N SER A 3 42.51 31.65 -3.94
CA SER A 3 42.70 32.59 -5.04
C SER A 3 43.03 31.91 -6.38
N GLN A 4 43.64 30.72 -6.33
CA GLN A 4 43.98 29.90 -7.50
C GLN A 4 43.00 28.74 -7.70
N GLN A 5 41.75 28.87 -7.28
CA GLN A 5 40.76 27.78 -7.30
C GLN A 5 40.58 27.10 -8.67
N ARG A 6 40.79 27.84 -9.78
CA ARG A 6 40.77 27.27 -11.14
C ARG A 6 41.98 26.35 -11.42
N LEU A 7 43.17 26.69 -10.92
CA LEU A 7 44.42 25.94 -11.12
C LEU A 7 44.67 24.88 -10.03
N CYS A 8 43.93 24.97 -8.92
CA CYS A 8 44.09 24.09 -7.78
C CYS A 8 43.76 22.64 -8.16
N THR A 9 44.68 21.72 -7.86
CA THR A 9 44.57 20.28 -8.15
C THR A 9 43.80 19.50 -7.08
N LEU A 10 43.49 20.12 -5.95
CA LEU A 10 42.74 19.50 -4.85
C LEU A 10 41.27 19.27 -5.24
N GLU A 11 40.67 18.19 -4.72
CA GLU A 11 39.25 17.91 -4.88
C GLU A 11 38.43 19.05 -4.29
N LYS A 12 37.54 19.63 -5.09
CA LYS A 12 36.66 20.73 -4.69
C LYS A 12 35.26 20.18 -4.51
N ARG A 13 34.66 20.42 -3.35
CA ARG A 13 33.24 20.15 -3.13
C ARG A 13 32.48 21.47 -3.13
N PHE A 14 31.50 21.55 -4.02
CA PHE A 14 30.59 22.67 -4.09
C PHE A 14 29.22 22.19 -3.63
N TYR A 15 28.58 23.00 -2.79
CA TYR A 15 27.19 22.78 -2.44
C TYR A 15 26.30 23.28 -3.59
N ASP A 16 25.43 22.40 -4.07
CA ASP A 16 24.37 22.75 -5.01
C ASP A 16 23.03 22.55 -4.29
N GLY A 17 22.35 23.66 -4.01
CA GLY A 17 21.08 23.64 -3.28
C GLY A 17 19.96 22.95 -4.06
N ALA A 18 19.95 23.03 -5.39
CA ALA A 18 18.92 22.37 -6.20
C ALA A 18 19.09 20.84 -6.15
N LYS A 19 20.34 20.38 -6.27
CA LYS A 19 20.66 18.95 -6.15
C LYS A 19 20.33 18.41 -4.76
N ALA A 20 20.73 19.13 -3.69
CA ALA A 20 20.43 18.72 -2.32
C ALA A 20 18.91 18.64 -2.03
N GLN A 21 18.13 19.58 -2.57
CA GLN A 21 16.67 19.59 -2.44
C GLN A 21 16.03 18.39 -3.15
N MET A 22 16.51 18.04 -4.34
CA MET A 22 16.03 16.88 -5.09
C MET A 22 16.31 15.58 -4.33
N GLU A 23 17.56 15.37 -3.90
CA GLU A 23 17.96 14.19 -3.11
C GLU A 23 17.12 14.05 -1.83
N TYR A 24 16.88 15.15 -1.11
CA TYR A 24 16.00 15.14 0.05
C TYR A 24 14.57 14.68 -0.28
N ARG A 25 13.98 15.20 -1.36
CA ARG A 25 12.61 14.85 -1.76
C ARG A 25 12.50 13.41 -2.21
N ASP A 26 13.51 12.89 -2.90
CA ASP A 26 13.56 11.51 -3.36
C ASP A 26 13.59 10.57 -2.15
N VAL A 27 14.52 10.77 -1.21
CA VAL A 27 14.60 10.00 0.03
C VAL A 27 13.31 10.09 0.85
N LEU A 28 12.72 11.28 0.97
CA LEU A 28 11.45 11.48 1.67
C LEU A 28 10.31 10.70 1.02
N SER A 29 10.26 10.69 -0.31
CA SER A 29 9.25 9.96 -1.08
C SER A 29 9.43 8.47 -0.91
N GLU A 30 10.64 7.95 -1.15
CA GLU A 30 10.97 6.52 -1.05
C GLU A 30 10.69 5.97 0.34
N ALA A 31 11.09 6.67 1.40
CA ALA A 31 10.87 6.24 2.78
C ALA A 31 9.38 6.17 3.17
N ARG A 32 8.50 6.86 2.43
CA ARG A 32 7.05 6.90 2.66
C ARG A 32 6.26 6.12 1.61
N GLN A 33 6.93 5.51 0.64
CA GLN A 33 6.32 4.66 -0.36
C GLN A 33 6.11 3.26 0.21
N GLY A 34 5.03 2.62 -0.24
CA GLY A 34 4.70 1.26 0.14
C GLY A 34 3.97 1.14 1.49
N ILE A 35 3.84 -0.09 1.93
CA ILE A 35 3.17 -0.46 3.16
C ILE A 35 4.23 -1.04 4.09
N ALA A 36 4.37 -0.47 5.29
CA ALA A 36 5.28 -0.95 6.32
C ALA A 36 4.68 -2.20 7.00
N LEU A 37 4.56 -3.29 6.26
CA LEU A 37 4.07 -4.58 6.74
C LEU A 37 5.00 -5.67 6.23
N SER A 38 5.49 -6.52 7.12
CA SER A 38 6.28 -7.69 6.74
C SER A 38 5.38 -8.79 6.15
N ASP A 39 5.94 -9.65 5.30
CA ASP A 39 5.20 -10.77 4.69
C ASP A 39 4.62 -11.73 5.75
N GLU A 40 5.33 -11.92 6.86
CA GLU A 40 4.90 -12.75 7.99
C GLU A 40 3.68 -12.15 8.70
N GLU A 41 3.71 -10.84 8.97
CA GLU A 41 2.59 -10.13 9.58
C GLU A 41 1.40 -10.08 8.64
N GLN A 42 1.62 -9.86 7.33
CA GLN A 42 0.58 -9.89 6.32
C GLN A 42 -0.12 -11.23 6.31
N LYS A 43 0.63 -12.34 6.29
CA LYS A 43 0.07 -13.68 6.32
C LYS A 43 -0.70 -13.97 7.60
N ARG A 44 -0.15 -13.58 8.76
CA ARG A 44 -0.83 -13.74 10.06
C ARG A 44 -2.17 -13.02 10.09
N LEU A 45 -2.22 -11.79 9.58
CA LEU A 45 -3.46 -11.02 9.48
C LEU A 45 -4.43 -11.65 8.47
N ASP A 46 -3.93 -12.11 7.32
CA ASP A 46 -4.74 -12.77 6.28
C ASP A 46 -5.43 -14.03 6.80
N ASP A 47 -4.69 -14.88 7.53
CA ASP A 47 -5.18 -16.13 8.11
C ASP A 47 -6.35 -15.91 9.09
N ILE A 48 -6.42 -14.75 9.74
CA ILE A 48 -7.52 -14.40 10.65
C ILE A 48 -8.67 -13.74 9.88
N ILE A 49 -8.36 -12.74 9.05
CA ILE A 49 -9.37 -11.85 8.45
C ILE A 49 -10.08 -12.52 7.28
N SER A 50 -9.33 -13.11 6.35
CA SER A 50 -9.89 -13.67 5.12
C SER A 50 -10.97 -14.73 5.36
N PRO A 51 -10.79 -15.75 6.23
CA PRO A 51 -11.85 -16.73 6.45
C PRO A 51 -13.10 -16.14 7.11
N LEU A 52 -12.96 -15.09 7.94
CA LEU A 52 -14.10 -14.45 8.61
C LEU A 52 -14.87 -13.52 7.67
N LEU A 53 -14.17 -12.82 6.79
CA LEU A 53 -14.78 -12.01 5.73
C LEU A 53 -15.54 -12.87 4.73
N LEU A 54 -14.97 -14.01 4.32
CA LEU A 54 -15.63 -14.95 3.41
C LEU A 54 -16.90 -15.58 4.03
N LYS A 55 -16.96 -15.69 5.36
CA LYS A 55 -18.18 -16.06 6.11
C LYS A 55 -19.21 -14.92 6.20
N GLY A 56 -18.92 -13.74 5.66
CA GLY A 56 -19.82 -12.59 5.61
C GLY A 56 -19.76 -11.67 6.83
N GLN A 57 -18.76 -11.82 7.72
CA GLN A 57 -18.59 -10.87 8.82
C GLN A 57 -18.05 -9.53 8.31
N SER A 58 -18.40 -8.43 8.98
CA SER A 58 -17.83 -7.11 8.66
C SER A 58 -16.47 -6.92 9.34
N LEU A 59 -15.56 -6.14 8.73
CA LEU A 59 -14.27 -5.77 9.32
C LEU A 59 -14.41 -5.18 10.72
N HIS A 60 -15.42 -4.32 10.92
CA HIS A 60 -15.70 -3.74 12.23
C HIS A 60 -15.96 -4.83 13.28
N HIS A 61 -16.81 -5.80 12.96
CA HIS A 61 -17.11 -6.93 13.87
C HIS A 61 -15.88 -7.79 14.15
N ILE A 62 -15.09 -8.09 13.11
CA ILE A 62 -13.84 -8.84 13.26
C ILE A 62 -12.86 -8.08 14.17
N CYS A 63 -12.73 -6.77 13.98
CA CYS A 63 -11.86 -5.91 14.78
C CYS A 63 -12.29 -5.83 16.25
N LEU A 64 -13.59 -5.90 16.55
CA LEU A 64 -14.07 -5.93 17.93
C LEU A 64 -13.75 -7.25 18.63
N ASN A 65 -13.91 -8.38 17.94
CA ASN A 65 -13.73 -9.71 18.54
C ASN A 65 -12.24 -10.13 18.61
N HIS A 66 -11.45 -9.81 17.58
CA HIS A 66 -10.06 -10.24 17.45
C HIS A 66 -9.07 -9.09 17.65
N LYS A 67 -9.45 -8.03 18.38
CA LYS A 67 -8.62 -6.84 18.57
C LYS A 67 -7.23 -7.16 19.13
N ALA A 68 -7.17 -8.09 20.10
CA ALA A 68 -5.93 -8.48 20.75
C ALA A 68 -4.98 -9.25 19.82
N GLU A 69 -5.53 -10.06 18.90
CA GLU A 69 -4.76 -10.86 17.95
C GLU A 69 -4.27 -10.02 16.76
N LEU A 70 -5.11 -9.09 16.29
CA LEU A 70 -4.80 -8.26 15.12
C LEU A 70 -3.75 -7.19 15.45
N MET A 71 -3.78 -6.62 16.66
CA MET A 71 -2.87 -5.54 17.11
C MET A 71 -2.79 -4.33 16.16
N VAL A 72 -3.74 -4.17 15.24
CA VAL A 72 -3.81 -3.07 14.27
C VAL A 72 -5.13 -2.33 14.40
N SER A 73 -5.14 -1.07 13.95
CA SER A 73 -6.35 -0.26 13.97
C SER A 73 -7.31 -0.68 12.85
N GLU A 74 -8.61 -0.46 13.06
CA GLU A 74 -9.64 -0.68 12.04
C GLU A 74 -9.34 0.11 10.75
N ARG A 75 -8.87 1.36 10.87
CA ARG A 75 -8.48 2.19 9.73
C ARG A 75 -7.36 1.52 8.92
N THR A 76 -6.35 0.99 9.59
CA THR A 76 -5.23 0.28 8.95
C THR A 76 -5.73 -0.93 8.16
N LEU A 77 -6.67 -1.69 8.73
CA LEU A 77 -7.26 -2.85 8.07
C LEU A 77 -8.00 -2.48 6.78
N TYR A 78 -8.80 -1.40 6.80
CA TYR A 78 -9.44 -0.90 5.58
C TYR A 78 -8.41 -0.50 4.53
N THR A 79 -7.33 0.19 4.92
CA THR A 79 -6.23 0.55 4.00
C THR A 79 -5.59 -0.70 3.38
N TYR A 80 -5.33 -1.74 4.17
CA TYR A 80 -4.73 -2.99 3.68
C TYR A 80 -5.66 -3.77 2.76
N MET A 81 -6.96 -3.79 3.05
CA MET A 81 -7.98 -4.38 2.20
C MET A 81 -8.11 -3.65 0.85
N ASP A 82 -8.15 -2.31 0.87
CA ASP A 82 -8.20 -1.52 -0.37
C ASP A 82 -6.90 -1.66 -1.19
N ALA A 83 -5.77 -1.92 -0.54
CA ALA A 83 -4.50 -2.26 -1.18
C ALA A 83 -4.43 -3.71 -1.71
N ASN A 84 -5.47 -4.53 -1.50
CA ASN A 84 -5.53 -5.95 -1.88
C ASN A 84 -4.38 -6.80 -1.30
N LEU A 85 -4.00 -6.56 -0.05
CA LEU A 85 -2.97 -7.36 0.63
C LEU A 85 -3.47 -8.72 1.11
N PHE A 86 -4.79 -8.93 1.16
CA PHE A 86 -5.40 -10.13 1.69
C PHE A 86 -6.02 -11.00 0.60
N SER A 87 -6.22 -12.28 0.89
CA SER A 87 -6.89 -13.23 0.01
C SER A 87 -8.36 -12.84 -0.21
N ALA A 88 -9.05 -12.39 0.86
CA ALA A 88 -10.36 -11.76 0.77
C ALA A 88 -10.25 -10.37 0.13
N ARG A 89 -11.25 -10.01 -0.67
CA ARG A 89 -11.27 -8.77 -1.43
C ARG A 89 -12.41 -7.86 -1.00
N ASN A 90 -12.36 -6.62 -1.48
CA ASN A 90 -13.43 -5.64 -1.28
C ASN A 90 -14.82 -6.13 -1.68
N ILE A 91 -14.90 -7.05 -2.65
CA ILE A 91 -16.16 -7.66 -3.08
C ILE A 91 -16.76 -8.55 -1.99
N ASP A 92 -15.97 -9.15 -1.11
CA ASP A 92 -16.42 -10.09 -0.08
C ASP A 92 -17.01 -9.35 1.14
N MET A 93 -16.63 -8.08 1.32
CA MET A 93 -17.12 -7.27 2.43
C MET A 93 -18.63 -7.00 2.35
N PRO A 94 -19.34 -7.04 3.50
CA PRO A 94 -20.72 -6.61 3.57
C PRO A 94 -20.80 -5.10 3.30
N ARG A 95 -21.81 -4.67 2.53
CA ARG A 95 -22.13 -3.26 2.22
C ARG A 95 -21.14 -2.52 1.29
N LYS A 96 -20.07 -3.15 0.79
CA LYS A 96 -19.28 -2.57 -0.34
C LYS A 96 -20.06 -2.71 -1.64
N VAL A 97 -20.02 -1.66 -2.46
CA VAL A 97 -20.67 -1.64 -3.78
C VAL A 97 -20.05 -2.71 -4.66
N ARG A 98 -20.91 -3.54 -5.26
CA ARG A 98 -20.51 -4.56 -6.24
C ARG A 98 -21.03 -4.13 -7.60
N MET A 99 -20.15 -4.16 -8.61
CA MET A 99 -20.59 -4.01 -9.99
C MET A 99 -21.26 -5.31 -10.42
N HIS A 100 -22.50 -5.22 -10.90
CA HIS A 100 -23.18 -6.40 -11.46
C HIS A 100 -22.44 -6.86 -12.73
N PRO A 101 -22.27 -8.18 -12.96
CA PRO A 101 -21.73 -8.68 -14.22
C PRO A 101 -22.43 -8.06 -15.43
N ARG A 102 -21.65 -7.58 -16.41
CA ARG A 102 -22.22 -7.02 -17.65
C ARG A 102 -22.90 -8.13 -18.44
N ARG A 103 -24.07 -7.82 -19.04
CA ARG A 103 -24.73 -8.72 -19.99
C ARG A 103 -23.76 -9.08 -21.13
N LYS A 104 -23.57 -10.37 -21.39
CA LYS A 104 -22.78 -10.83 -22.53
C LYS A 104 -23.48 -10.40 -23.83
N ARG A 105 -22.71 -9.90 -24.80
CA ARG A 105 -23.25 -9.65 -26.14
C ARG A 105 -23.66 -11.00 -26.75
N PRO A 106 -24.81 -11.08 -27.46
CA PRO A 106 -25.15 -12.29 -28.18
C PRO A 106 -24.05 -12.59 -29.20
N ASN A 107 -23.72 -13.87 -29.39
CA ASN A 107 -22.79 -14.31 -30.41
C ASN A 107 -23.39 -13.96 -31.78
N THR A 108 -22.97 -12.84 -32.37
CA THR A 108 -23.24 -12.59 -33.78
C THR A 108 -22.35 -13.55 -34.56
N VAL A 109 -22.88 -14.73 -34.86
CA VAL A 109 -22.29 -15.59 -35.89
C VAL A 109 -22.40 -14.77 -37.18
N MET A 110 -21.27 -14.23 -37.65
CA MET A 110 -21.22 -13.66 -38.99
C MET A 110 -21.51 -14.80 -39.97
N LYS A 111 -22.68 -14.73 -40.61
CA LYS A 111 -23.05 -15.55 -41.75
C LYS A 111 -22.48 -14.93 -43.02
#